data_AF-A0A350RIM8-F1
#
_entry.id   AF-A0A350RIM8-F1
#
_cell.length_a   1.000
_cell.length_b   1.000
_cell.length_c   1.000
_cell.angle_alpha   90.00
_cell.angle_beta   90.00
_cell.angle_gamma   90.00
#
_symmetry.space_group_name_H-M   'P 1'
#
loop_
_entity.id
_entity.type
_entity.pdbx_description
1 polymer ?
#
loop_
_entity_poly.entity_id
_entity_poly.type
_entity_poly.pdbx_seq_one_letter_code
_entity_poly.pdbx_strand_id
1 'polypeptide(L)'
;MGTLLGRALTLLPTNEAERLAEEVGHEYGLHLASEMAPGDAQRSLQSAVATVAETLTSHGFAARSESSNGQLRIVSEHCPFGQAAIDHPVLCAIDRGLVRGMLAGLHGDTAPQLAESLAMGHSACTTLV
;
A
#
# COMPACT_ATOMS: atom_id res chain seq x y z
N MET A 1 -10.23 -11.91 8.62
CA MET A 1 -8.82 -11.87 9.09
C MET A 1 -8.42 -10.50 9.66
N GLY A 2 -8.80 -9.37 9.03
CA GLY A 2 -8.40 -8.02 9.49
C GLY A 2 -8.63 -7.73 10.98
N THR A 3 -9.74 -8.20 11.56
CA THR A 3 -10.05 -7.98 12.99
C THR A 3 -9.06 -8.65 13.96
N LEU A 4 -8.54 -9.85 13.65
CA LEU A 4 -7.54 -10.51 14.50
C LEU A 4 -6.24 -9.69 14.52
N LEU A 5 -5.78 -9.31 13.32
CA LEU A 5 -4.54 -8.56 13.15
C LEU A 5 -4.64 -7.18 13.80
N GLY A 6 -5.74 -6.45 13.57
CA GLY A 6 -5.99 -5.15 14.20
C GLY A 6 -5.93 -5.23 15.72
N ARG A 7 -6.64 -6.20 16.32
CA ARG A 7 -6.60 -6.43 17.77
C ARG A 7 -5.20 -6.81 18.29
N ALA A 8 -4.44 -7.62 17.55
CA ALA A 8 -3.07 -7.96 17.94
C ALA A 8 -2.17 -6.71 17.95
N LEU A 9 -2.26 -5.86 16.93
CA LEU A 9 -1.48 -4.63 16.83
C LEU A 9 -1.81 -3.62 17.93
N THR A 10 -3.06 -3.59 18.43
CA THR A 10 -3.42 -2.73 19.58
C THR A 10 -2.75 -3.10 20.90
N LEU A 11 -2.08 -4.25 20.99
CA LEU A 11 -1.29 -4.65 22.16
C LEU A 11 0.10 -4.00 22.18
N LEU A 12 0.53 -3.39 21.07
CA LEU A 12 1.79 -2.70 20.93
C LEU A 12 1.60 -1.18 21.12
N PRO A 13 2.64 -0.44 21.52
CA PRO A 13 2.67 1.02 21.38
C PRO A 13 2.38 1.43 19.92
N THR A 14 1.60 2.49 19.71
CA THR A 14 1.13 2.90 18.38
C THR A 14 2.25 3.03 17.35
N ASN A 15 3.37 3.67 17.73
CA ASN A 15 4.52 3.85 16.83
C ASN A 15 5.17 2.52 16.43
N GLU A 16 5.21 1.55 17.35
CA GLU A 16 5.76 0.23 17.09
C GLU A 16 4.81 -0.61 16.22
N ALA A 17 3.50 -0.50 16.47
CA ALA A 17 2.47 -1.14 15.68
C ALA A 17 2.46 -0.65 14.24
N GLU A 18 2.55 0.67 14.02
CA GLU A 18 2.64 1.27 12.69
C GLU A 18 3.91 0.85 11.95
N ARG A 19 5.06 0.89 12.63
CA ARG A 19 6.33 0.45 12.05
C ARG A 19 6.28 -1.02 11.63
N LEU A 20 5.79 -1.90 12.52
CA LEU A 20 5.67 -3.33 12.21
C LEU A 20 4.70 -3.59 11.06
N ALA A 21 3.55 -2.90 11.04
CA ALA A 21 2.57 -3.01 9.97
C ALA A 21 3.15 -2.59 8.61
N GLU A 22 3.90 -1.48 8.58
CA GLU A 22 4.58 -1.01 7.38
C GLU A 22 5.71 -1.96 6.92
N GLU A 23 6.51 -2.48 7.85
CA GLU A 23 7.58 -3.46 7.55
C GLU A 23 7.00 -4.74 6.92
N VAL A 24 5.94 -5.31 7.52
CA VAL A 24 5.27 -6.50 6.98
C VAL A 24 4.67 -6.21 5.60
N GLY A 25 4.05 -5.04 5.41
CA GLY A 25 3.56 -4.62 4.09
C GLY A 25 4.71 -4.54 3.08
N HIS A 26 5.83 -3.94 3.46
CA HIS A 26 7.00 -3.76 2.62
C HIS A 26 7.62 -5.08 2.17
N GLU A 27 7.82 -6.02 3.10
CA GLU A 27 8.33 -7.35 2.80
C GLU A 27 7.43 -8.10 1.81
N TYR A 28 6.11 -8.02 2.02
CA TYR A 28 5.16 -8.66 1.12
C TYR A 28 5.13 -7.97 -0.27
N GLY A 29 5.24 -6.64 -0.32
CA GLY A 29 5.33 -5.91 -1.58
C GLY A 29 6.58 -6.25 -2.40
N LEU A 30 7.72 -6.45 -1.75
CA LEU A 30 8.95 -6.92 -2.41
C LEU A 30 8.76 -8.32 -3.01
N HIS A 31 8.08 -9.21 -2.28
CA HIS A 31 7.76 -10.53 -2.80
C HIS A 31 6.89 -10.45 -4.06
N LEU A 32 5.80 -9.67 -4.04
CA LEU A 32 4.96 -9.47 -5.23
C LEU A 32 5.74 -8.88 -6.40
N ALA A 33 6.62 -7.89 -6.15
CA ALA A 33 7.45 -7.32 -7.20
C ALA A 33 8.32 -8.37 -7.91
N SER A 34 8.88 -9.32 -7.15
CA SER A 34 9.70 -10.40 -7.70
C SER A 34 8.94 -11.33 -8.64
N GLU A 35 7.63 -11.51 -8.41
CA GLU A 35 6.75 -12.29 -9.28
C GLU A 35 6.33 -11.50 -10.53
N MET A 36 6.23 -10.17 -10.43
CA MET A 36 5.82 -9.25 -11.51
C MET A 36 6.92 -8.96 -12.54
N ALA A 37 8.19 -9.15 -12.18
CA ALA A 37 9.34 -8.83 -13.02
C ALA A 37 10.48 -9.83 -12.78
N PRO A 38 10.46 -11.01 -13.40
CA PRO A 38 11.62 -11.89 -13.42
C PRO A 38 12.71 -11.30 -14.34
N GLY A 39 13.40 -10.23 -13.91
CA GLY A 39 14.51 -9.61 -14.64
C GLY A 39 14.90 -8.19 -14.18
N ASP A 40 16.21 -7.90 -14.20
CA ASP A 40 16.90 -6.73 -13.60
C ASP A 40 16.69 -5.35 -14.26
N ALA A 41 15.69 -5.18 -15.14
CA ALA A 41 15.48 -3.88 -15.79
C ALA A 41 14.54 -2.98 -14.99
N GLN A 42 15.11 -1.97 -14.34
CA GLN A 42 14.39 -0.94 -13.59
C GLN A 42 13.40 -0.20 -14.49
N ARG A 43 12.11 -0.19 -14.11
CA ARG A 43 11.03 0.46 -14.89
C ARG A 43 11.06 1.97 -14.68
N SER A 44 10.40 2.72 -15.57
CA SER A 44 10.08 4.11 -15.27
C SER A 44 9.11 4.18 -14.09
N LEU A 45 9.16 5.24 -13.28
CA LEU A 45 8.28 5.40 -12.11
C LEU A 45 6.80 5.29 -12.52
N GLN A 46 6.41 5.94 -13.63
CA GLN A 46 5.05 5.88 -14.15
C GLN A 46 4.62 4.45 -14.51
N SER A 47 5.49 3.67 -15.15
CA SER A 47 5.20 2.28 -15.48
C SER A 47 5.08 1.42 -14.23
N ALA A 48 5.96 1.62 -13.24
CA ALA A 48 5.91 0.89 -11.97
C ALA A 48 4.60 1.19 -11.21
N VAL A 49 4.21 2.46 -11.10
CA VAL A 49 2.94 2.87 -10.46
C VAL A 49 1.73 2.25 -11.15
N ALA A 50 1.72 2.19 -12.49
CA ALA A 50 0.65 1.53 -13.23
C ALA A 50 0.58 0.03 -12.92
N THR A 51 1.72 -0.68 -12.94
CA THR A 51 1.72 -2.12 -12.61
C THR A 51 1.34 -2.37 -11.15
N VAL A 52 1.75 -1.50 -10.22
CA VAL A 52 1.34 -1.60 -8.82
C VAL A 52 -0.18 -1.48 -8.68
N ALA A 53 -0.81 -0.52 -9.35
CA ALA A 53 -2.27 -0.36 -9.31
C ALA A 53 -3.01 -1.58 -9.90
N GLU A 54 -2.48 -2.19 -10.97
CA GLU A 54 -3.02 -3.43 -11.54
C GLU A 54 -2.91 -4.60 -10.56
N THR A 55 -1.76 -4.78 -9.91
CA THR A 55 -1.55 -5.83 -8.90
C THR A 55 -2.44 -5.62 -7.68
N LEU A 56 -2.57 -4.39 -7.19
CA LEU A 56 -3.50 -4.07 -6.11
C LEU A 56 -4.95 -4.41 -6.50
N THR A 57 -5.34 -4.13 -7.73
CA THR A 57 -6.66 -4.51 -8.24
C THR A 57 -6.87 -6.02 -8.23
N SER A 58 -5.88 -6.82 -8.66
CA SER A 58 -5.98 -8.29 -8.61
C SER A 58 -6.07 -8.83 -7.18
N HIS A 59 -5.57 -8.07 -6.21
CA HIS A 59 -5.67 -8.37 -4.77
C HIS A 59 -6.89 -7.73 -4.09
N GLY A 60 -7.84 -7.20 -4.87
CA GLY A 60 -9.14 -6.74 -4.38
C GLY A 60 -9.19 -5.28 -3.95
N PHE A 61 -8.14 -4.48 -4.15
CA PHE A 61 -8.14 -3.07 -3.76
C PHE A 61 -8.95 -2.15 -4.69
N ALA A 62 -9.36 -2.64 -5.87
CA ALA A 62 -9.98 -1.82 -6.92
C ALA A 62 -9.18 -0.52 -7.14
N ALA A 63 -7.90 -0.68 -7.48
CA ALA A 63 -6.92 0.40 -7.49
C ALA A 63 -6.65 0.92 -8.90
N ARG A 64 -6.39 2.21 -9.01
CA ARG A 64 -6.04 2.87 -10.27
C ARG A 64 -4.92 3.87 -10.06
N SER A 65 -4.07 4.01 -11.07
CA SER A 65 -3.06 5.06 -11.07
C SER A 65 -3.67 6.36 -11.62
N GLU A 66 -3.29 7.49 -11.03
CA GLU A 66 -3.58 8.82 -11.55
C GLU A 66 -2.31 9.66 -11.58
N SER A 67 -2.32 10.69 -12.43
CA SER A 67 -1.35 11.77 -12.41
C SER A 67 -2.10 13.09 -12.25
N SER A 68 -1.69 13.91 -11.29
CA SER A 68 -2.26 15.22 -11.05
C SER A 68 -1.17 16.20 -10.67
N ASN A 69 -1.10 17.33 -11.37
CA ASN A 69 -0.08 18.36 -11.16
C ASN A 69 1.37 17.82 -11.19
N GLY A 70 1.62 16.77 -11.98
CA GLY A 70 2.93 16.12 -12.08
C GLY A 70 3.27 15.15 -10.96
N GLN A 71 2.38 14.94 -9.98
CA GLN A 71 2.52 13.94 -8.93
C GLN A 71 1.74 12.66 -9.30
N LEU A 72 2.39 11.52 -9.15
CA LEU A 72 1.77 10.21 -9.34
C LEU A 72 1.06 9.78 -8.06
N ARG A 73 -0.08 9.13 -8.20
CA ARG A 73 -0.82 8.57 -7.07
C ARG A 73 -1.54 7.29 -7.43
N ILE A 74 -1.76 6.47 -6.42
CA ILE A 74 -2.57 5.25 -6.49
C ILE A 74 -3.82 5.51 -5.66
N VAL A 75 -4.98 5.38 -6.29
CA VAL A 75 -6.29 5.53 -5.66
C VAL A 75 -6.92 4.14 -5.55
N SER A 76 -7.19 3.70 -4.33
CA SER A 76 -7.82 2.41 -4.01
C SER A 76 -9.25 2.65 -3.51
N GLU A 77 -10.22 2.20 -4.29
CA GLU A 77 -11.66 2.37 -3.99
C GLU A 77 -12.18 1.30 -3.01
N HIS A 78 -11.42 0.22 -2.83
CA HIS A 78 -11.72 -0.82 -1.85
C HIS A 78 -10.52 -1.07 -0.93
N CYS A 79 -10.80 -1.20 0.37
CA CYS A 79 -9.81 -1.68 1.34
C CYS A 79 -10.16 -3.13 1.70
N PRO A 80 -9.27 -4.12 1.45
CA PRO A 80 -9.55 -5.52 1.77
C PRO A 80 -9.68 -5.78 3.29
N PHE A 81 -9.21 -4.85 4.12
CA PHE A 81 -9.44 -4.88 5.57
C PHE A 81 -10.82 -4.36 5.98
N GLY A 82 -11.51 -3.61 5.11
CA GLY A 82 -12.86 -3.11 5.32
C GLY A 82 -13.02 -2.38 6.65
N GLN A 83 -14.03 -2.77 7.42
CA GLN A 83 -14.31 -2.20 8.75
C GLN A 83 -13.12 -2.32 9.72
N ALA A 84 -12.27 -3.34 9.60
CA ALA A 84 -11.14 -3.50 10.51
C ALA A 84 -10.14 -2.34 10.39
N ALA A 85 -9.98 -1.73 9.21
CA ALA A 85 -9.13 -0.55 9.05
C ALA A 85 -9.73 0.70 9.68
N ILE A 86 -11.06 0.78 9.79
CA ILE A 86 -11.76 1.87 10.48
C ILE A 86 -11.58 1.72 12.00
N ASP A 87 -11.80 0.52 12.52
CA ASP A 87 -11.61 0.20 13.94
C ASP A 87 -10.13 0.28 14.36
N HIS A 88 -9.22 -0.03 13.44
CA HIS A 88 -7.78 -0.10 13.66
C HIS A 88 -7.00 0.59 12.53
N PRO A 89 -6.89 1.94 12.53
CA PRO A 89 -6.22 2.71 11.47
C PRO A 89 -4.75 2.33 11.23
N VAL A 90 -4.10 1.69 12.20
CA VAL A 90 -2.74 1.12 12.05
C VAL A 90 -2.63 0.14 10.87
N LEU A 91 -3.73 -0.53 10.49
CA LEU A 91 -3.76 -1.42 9.33
C LEU A 91 -3.50 -0.69 8.00
N CYS A 92 -3.74 0.63 7.94
CA CYS A 92 -3.43 1.44 6.77
C CYS A 92 -1.91 1.55 6.51
N ALA A 93 -1.07 1.35 7.53
CA ALA A 93 0.38 1.28 7.35
C ALA A 93 0.81 0.05 6.53
N ILE A 94 0.03 -1.04 6.56
CA ILE A 94 0.27 -2.24 5.73
C ILE A 94 0.15 -1.90 4.25
N ASP A 95 -0.90 -1.16 3.86
CA ASP A 95 -1.12 -0.73 2.48
C ASP A 95 0.02 0.18 1.99
N ARG A 96 0.44 1.16 2.82
CA ARG A 96 1.61 1.99 2.51
C ARG A 96 2.88 1.16 2.33
N GLY A 97 3.14 0.22 3.24
CA GLY A 97 4.27 -0.70 3.15
C GLY A 97 4.23 -1.52 1.86
N LEU A 98 3.06 -2.07 1.53
CA LEU A 98 2.81 -2.88 0.34
C LEU A 98 3.17 -2.13 -0.95
N VAL A 99 2.67 -0.90 -1.08
CA VAL A 99 3.03 -0.03 -2.22
C VAL A 99 4.53 0.27 -2.25
N ARG A 100 5.12 0.61 -1.09
CA ARG A 100 6.56 0.89 -0.99
C ARG A 100 7.41 -0.30 -1.42
N GLY A 101 7.06 -1.51 -0.97
CA GLY A 101 7.76 -2.74 -1.34
C GLY A 101 7.69 -3.04 -2.82
N MET A 102 6.51 -2.91 -3.43
CA MET A 102 6.39 -3.15 -4.87
C MET A 102 7.16 -2.13 -5.70
N LEU A 103 7.09 -0.83 -5.35
CA LEU A 103 7.85 0.20 -6.05
C LEU A 103 9.36 0.00 -5.88
N ALA A 104 9.82 -0.40 -4.69
CA ALA A 104 11.22 -0.73 -4.45
C ALA A 104 11.73 -1.82 -5.39
N GLY A 105 10.96 -2.90 -5.59
CA GLY A 105 11.34 -3.99 -6.50
C GLY A 105 11.23 -3.65 -7.99
N LEU A 106 10.33 -2.75 -8.39
CA LEU A 106 10.05 -2.45 -9.81
C LEU A 106 10.79 -1.23 -10.35
N HIS A 107 11.04 -0.24 -9.50
CA HIS A 107 11.60 1.06 -9.87
C HIS A 107 12.78 1.48 -9.00
N GLY A 108 12.88 1.03 -7.75
CA GLY A 108 13.89 1.47 -6.79
C GLY A 108 13.28 2.21 -5.59
N ASP A 109 14.13 2.70 -4.70
CA ASP A 109 13.68 3.26 -3.42
C ASP A 109 12.78 4.49 -3.63
N THR A 110 11.62 4.46 -2.97
CA THR A 110 10.57 5.49 -3.03
C THR A 110 9.99 5.68 -1.62
N ALA A 111 9.33 6.81 -1.41
CA ALA A 111 8.74 7.15 -0.12
C ALA A 111 7.23 7.46 -0.27
N PRO A 112 6.40 6.47 -0.66
CA PRO A 112 4.99 6.70 -0.87
C PRO A 112 4.29 7.11 0.43
N GLN A 113 3.36 8.05 0.33
CA GLN A 113 2.63 8.61 1.47
C GLN A 113 1.13 8.42 1.31
N LEU A 114 0.50 7.85 2.33
CA LEU A 114 -0.95 7.75 2.40
C LEU A 114 -1.53 9.13 2.75
N ALA A 115 -2.14 9.80 1.78
CA ALA A 115 -2.72 11.13 1.93
C ALA A 115 -4.20 11.08 2.34
N GLU A 116 -4.94 10.09 1.86
CA GLU A 116 -6.37 9.90 2.15
C GLU A 116 -6.62 8.43 2.51
N SER A 117 -7.59 8.18 3.38
CA SER A 117 -7.99 6.82 3.74
C SER A 117 -9.43 6.74 4.21
N LEU A 118 -10.04 5.55 4.05
CA LEU A 118 -11.36 5.24 4.59
C LEU A 118 -11.39 5.37 6.12
N ALA A 119 -10.30 5.02 6.80
CA ALA A 119 -10.17 5.15 8.26
C ALA A 119 -10.23 6.62 8.73
N MET A 120 -9.84 7.56 7.87
CA MET A 120 -9.96 9.01 8.11
C MET A 120 -11.29 9.60 7.60
N GLY A 121 -12.21 8.78 7.10
CA GLY A 121 -13.52 9.21 6.59
C GLY A 121 -13.53 9.66 5.13
N HIS A 122 -12.47 9.40 4.35
CA HIS A 122 -12.46 9.66 2.91
C HIS A 122 -13.23 8.58 2.14
N SER A 123 -13.57 8.85 0.88
CA SER A 123 -14.28 7.90 0.01
C SER A 123 -13.37 6.84 -0.63
N ALA A 124 -12.05 7.06 -0.62
CA ALA A 124 -11.04 6.16 -1.15
C ALA A 124 -9.73 6.31 -0.37
N CYS A 125 -8.82 5.35 -0.53
CA CYS A 125 -7.45 5.48 -0.06
C CYS A 125 -6.58 6.05 -1.18
N THR A 126 -5.83 7.11 -0.90
CA THR A 126 -4.94 7.75 -1.89
C THR A 126 -3.51 7.70 -1.39
N THR A 127 -2.65 6.99 -2.12
CA THR A 127 -1.21 6.91 -1.86
C THR A 127 -0.48 7.76 -2.89
N LEU A 128 0.17 8.83 -2.43
CA LEU A 128 1.07 9.66 -3.23
C LEU A 128 2.39 8.93 -3.41
N VAL A 129 2.97 9.02 -4.61
CA VAL A 129 4.23 8.37 -4.98
C VAL A 129 5.30 9.42 -5.27
#